data_AF-A0A5C6A0E5-F1
#
_entry.id   AF-A0A5C6A0E5-F1
#
_cell.length_a   1.000
_cell.length_b   1.000
_cell.length_c   1.000
_cell.angle_alpha   90.00
_cell.angle_beta   90.00
_cell.angle_gamma   90.00
#
_symmetry.space_group_name_H-M   'P 1'
#
loop_
_entity.id
_entity.type
_entity.pdbx_description
1 polymer ?
#
loop_
_entity_poly.entity_id
_entity_poly.type
_entity_poly.pdbx_seq_one_letter_code
_entity_poly.pdbx_strand_id
1 'polypeptide(L)'
;MLNGRDTRMSRCLISLASLLAVVIAPASVLAQAAEVVKTNPTKVFMHYMPWFETPDTLGGNNWGYHWKFNNRNPNLVDETGKRQIASHYYPLIGPYASRDADVIEYHLLLMKLSGVDGLLIDWYGQQGTNGDINNLLTSSNAVVDRVDNVGLDFGVVMEDRFSANLNQGKANVAYLRDHYFNQPNYIRLGAEQKPLLPVFGPITFQQESDWTQVLAQAGEPVDLLTLWYESADAGSNAAGEYAWIYEDAAQDNHLTHQRNFYRIRAPQQGVAGGVAYPGFDDYYVEGGVGNVVPFEIPHDGGQTLDALLSLATTYANNVDFVQLATFNDFGEGTMFEPTIETGFEYLKKVQQFTGVAYGEEELRLVHRLYLARKKYAGDAAIEGELDTVSDLLTNLQIGQAEAALEAVAPRGDFDGDGDVDLNDYGVWSASLGSQLALYGGGADGNQDGRVDAADYTVWRDSLALRNAALISVPEPATPALAALATGAALFSRR
;
A
#
# COMPACT_ATOMS: atom_id res chain seq x y z
N MET A 1 76.59 -20.81 46.85
CA MET A 1 76.68 -22.04 47.65
C MET A 1 75.27 -22.54 47.93
N LEU A 2 75.02 -23.80 47.56
CA LEU A 2 74.11 -24.79 48.20
C LEU A 2 72.61 -24.47 48.37
N ASN A 3 71.81 -25.13 47.51
CA ASN A 3 70.70 -26.05 47.80
C ASN A 3 70.02 -26.04 49.18
N GLY A 4 68.68 -26.05 49.16
CA GLY A 4 67.92 -27.10 49.87
C GLY A 4 66.60 -26.73 50.58
N ARG A 5 65.51 -27.31 50.06
CA ARG A 5 64.35 -27.95 50.75
C ARG A 5 63.17 -27.11 51.34
N ASP A 6 62.00 -27.40 50.75
CA ASP A 6 60.73 -27.87 51.37
C ASP A 6 60.11 -27.12 52.57
N THR A 7 58.88 -26.57 52.45
CA THR A 7 57.58 -27.22 52.80
C THR A 7 56.40 -26.22 52.88
N ARG A 8 55.28 -26.58 52.21
CA ARG A 8 53.84 -26.42 52.50
C ARG A 8 53.21 -25.08 52.98
N MET A 9 52.28 -24.62 52.11
CA MET A 9 50.89 -24.15 52.34
C MET A 9 50.57 -23.11 53.43
N SER A 10 50.04 -21.96 53.00
CA SER A 10 48.69 -21.49 53.41
C SER A 10 48.12 -20.36 52.54
N ARG A 11 47.01 -20.71 51.86
CA ARG A 11 45.78 -19.94 51.64
C ARG A 11 45.87 -18.54 51.00
N CYS A 12 45.63 -18.53 49.69
CA CYS A 12 45.26 -17.36 48.89
C CYS A 12 43.76 -17.06 49.08
N LEU A 13 43.42 -15.86 49.57
CA LEU A 13 42.09 -15.28 49.54
C LEU A 13 41.96 -14.48 48.23
N ILE A 14 41.21 -14.99 47.26
CA ILE A 14 40.85 -14.24 46.05
C ILE A 14 39.44 -13.69 46.26
N SER A 15 39.36 -12.37 46.37
CA SER A 15 38.13 -11.59 46.41
C SER A 15 37.46 -11.62 45.03
N LEU A 16 36.22 -12.09 44.97
CA LEU A 16 35.42 -12.11 43.75
C LEU A 16 34.89 -10.69 43.49
N ALA A 17 35.44 -10.00 42.50
CA ALA A 17 34.90 -8.74 41.98
C ALA A 17 33.77 -9.07 40.98
N SER A 18 32.54 -8.69 41.31
CA SER A 18 31.38 -8.80 40.42
C SER A 18 31.50 -7.77 39.30
N LEU A 19 31.73 -8.23 38.07
CA LEU A 19 31.67 -7.41 36.86
C LEU A 19 30.19 -7.25 36.47
N LEU A 20 29.64 -6.05 36.67
CA LEU A 20 28.32 -5.69 36.14
C LEU A 20 28.47 -5.38 34.65
N ALA A 21 28.14 -6.33 33.77
CA ALA A 21 28.07 -6.08 32.35
C ALA A 21 26.79 -5.28 32.06
N VAL A 22 26.95 -3.97 31.83
CA VAL A 22 25.90 -3.14 31.24
C VAL A 22 25.76 -3.57 29.78
N VAL A 23 24.70 -4.30 29.47
CA VAL A 23 24.29 -4.56 28.08
C VAL A 23 23.73 -3.25 27.55
N ILE A 24 24.56 -2.51 26.81
CA ILE A 24 24.08 -1.42 25.97
C ILE A 24 23.44 -2.11 24.76
N ALA A 25 22.11 -2.14 24.71
CA ALA A 25 21.40 -2.52 23.49
C ALA A 25 21.88 -1.58 22.37
N PRO A 26 22.29 -2.09 21.20
CA PRO A 26 22.59 -1.22 20.08
C PRO A 26 21.33 -0.42 19.77
N ALA A 27 21.47 0.90 19.62
CA ALA A 27 20.41 1.73 19.08
C ALA A 27 19.95 1.11 17.76
N SER A 28 18.65 0.81 17.66
CA SER A 28 18.01 0.27 16.47
C SER A 28 18.26 1.23 15.32
N VAL A 29 19.24 0.93 14.48
CA VAL A 29 19.24 1.43 13.12
C VAL A 29 18.01 0.74 12.51
N LEU A 30 16.95 1.49 12.22
CA LEU A 30 15.81 0.95 11.47
C LEU A 30 16.41 0.29 10.23
N ALA A 31 16.21 -1.02 10.10
CA ALA A 31 16.68 -1.74 8.93
C ALA A 31 15.92 -1.19 7.72
N GLN A 32 16.64 -0.76 6.68
CA GLN A 32 16.01 -0.37 5.42
C GLN A 32 15.16 -1.54 4.93
N ALA A 33 13.91 -1.26 4.53
CA ALA A 33 13.02 -2.26 3.96
C ALA A 33 13.69 -3.01 2.80
N ALA A 34 13.41 -4.31 2.69
CA ALA A 34 14.02 -5.15 1.66
C ALA A 34 13.59 -4.71 0.25
N GLU A 35 14.55 -4.63 -0.67
CA GLU A 35 14.30 -4.29 -2.08
C GLU A 35 13.57 -5.43 -2.80
N VAL A 36 12.56 -5.08 -3.59
CA VAL A 36 11.80 -6.04 -4.40
C VAL A 36 12.57 -6.36 -5.68
N VAL A 37 12.89 -7.65 -5.88
CA VAL A 37 13.58 -8.10 -7.09
C VAL A 37 12.59 -8.23 -8.24
N LYS A 38 12.83 -7.47 -9.31
CA LYS A 38 12.06 -7.48 -10.56
C LYS A 38 12.84 -8.12 -11.70
N THR A 39 12.17 -8.82 -12.59
CA THR A 39 12.79 -9.30 -13.84
C THR A 39 12.60 -8.30 -14.99
N ASN A 40 11.57 -7.46 -14.92
CA ASN A 40 11.41 -6.31 -15.79
C ASN A 40 11.93 -5.03 -15.08
N PRO A 41 12.98 -4.37 -15.61
CA PRO A 41 13.59 -3.22 -14.96
C PRO A 41 12.82 -1.90 -15.15
N THR A 42 11.74 -1.88 -15.93
CA THR A 42 10.92 -0.67 -16.10
C THR A 42 10.51 -0.10 -14.74
N LYS A 43 10.68 1.21 -14.56
CA LYS A 43 10.19 1.94 -13.40
C LYS A 43 8.67 2.05 -13.48
N VAL A 44 8.00 1.61 -12.44
CA VAL A 44 6.54 1.56 -12.33
C VAL A 44 6.12 2.42 -11.15
N PHE A 45 5.35 3.47 -11.42
CA PHE A 45 4.77 4.29 -10.37
C PHE A 45 3.26 4.14 -10.34
N MET A 46 2.67 4.20 -9.16
CA MET A 46 1.22 4.08 -8.99
C MET A 46 0.63 5.46 -8.72
N HIS A 47 -0.29 5.92 -9.59
CA HIS A 47 -1.01 7.16 -9.35
C HIS A 47 -2.01 6.98 -8.21
N TYR A 48 -2.02 7.85 -7.20
CA TYR A 48 -2.75 7.62 -5.95
C TYR A 48 -3.62 8.81 -5.54
N MET A 49 -4.88 8.55 -5.22
CA MET A 49 -5.85 9.57 -4.80
C MET A 49 -5.96 9.67 -3.27
N PRO A 50 -5.62 10.82 -2.65
CA PRO A 50 -5.65 11.00 -1.20
C PRO A 50 -6.98 11.55 -0.65
N TRP A 51 -8.09 11.40 -1.38
CA TRP A 51 -9.30 12.23 -1.22
C TRP A 51 -10.51 11.58 -0.55
N PHE A 52 -10.38 10.34 -0.08
CA PHE A 52 -11.48 9.61 0.55
C PHE A 52 -11.53 9.92 2.05
N GLU A 53 -12.72 10.17 2.58
CA GLU A 53 -12.92 10.53 3.98
C GLU A 53 -14.19 9.89 4.52
N THR A 54 -14.14 9.40 5.77
CA THR A 54 -15.26 8.75 6.47
C THR A 54 -15.70 9.61 7.66
N PRO A 55 -16.78 9.22 8.36
CA PRO A 55 -17.14 9.85 9.62
C PRO A 55 -16.06 9.78 10.70
N ASP A 56 -15.10 8.85 10.60
CA ASP A 56 -14.02 8.72 11.59
C ASP A 56 -13.07 9.92 11.51
N THR A 57 -12.85 10.48 10.32
CA THR A 57 -11.98 11.64 10.10
C THR A 57 -12.74 12.96 10.08
N LEU A 58 -14.01 12.96 9.64
CA LEU A 58 -14.84 14.17 9.54
C LEU A 58 -15.78 14.39 10.73
N GLY A 59 -15.98 13.37 11.56
CA GLY A 59 -16.91 13.37 12.69
C GLY A 59 -18.39 13.24 12.30
N GLY A 60 -19.20 12.75 13.24
CA GLY A 60 -20.65 12.65 13.09
C GLY A 60 -21.07 11.57 12.09
N ASN A 61 -21.85 11.95 11.07
CA ASN A 61 -22.26 11.08 9.96
C ASN A 61 -21.76 11.63 8.60
N ASN A 62 -20.68 12.42 8.63
CA ASN A 62 -20.16 13.13 7.48
C ASN A 62 -19.24 12.21 6.67
N TRP A 63 -19.45 12.19 5.35
CA TRP A 63 -18.60 11.49 4.40
C TRP A 63 -17.88 12.49 3.50
N GLY A 64 -16.71 12.11 2.99
CA GLY A 64 -15.98 12.86 1.97
C GLY A 64 -16.77 12.97 0.67
N TYR A 65 -16.45 13.99 -0.14
CA TYR A 65 -17.13 14.21 -1.41
C TYR A 65 -16.99 13.02 -2.36
N HIS A 66 -15.79 12.42 -2.44
CA HIS A 66 -15.50 11.34 -3.39
C HIS A 66 -16.22 10.01 -3.12
N TRP A 67 -16.75 9.79 -1.92
CA TRP A 67 -17.66 8.65 -1.67
C TRP A 67 -19.11 8.93 -2.05
N LYS A 68 -19.49 10.21 -2.20
CA LYS A 68 -20.89 10.63 -2.34
C LYS A 68 -21.23 11.19 -3.72
N PHE A 69 -20.27 11.88 -4.33
CA PHE A 69 -20.56 12.87 -5.35
C PHE A 69 -21.75 13.76 -4.92
N ASN A 70 -22.68 14.10 -5.82
CA ASN A 70 -23.80 14.96 -5.47
C ASN A 70 -25.03 14.20 -4.95
N ASN A 71 -25.14 12.89 -5.20
CA ASN A 71 -26.41 12.17 -5.00
C ASN A 71 -26.33 10.79 -4.30
N ARG A 72 -25.15 10.35 -3.83
CA ARG A 72 -25.00 9.12 -3.04
C ARG A 72 -24.91 9.43 -1.55
N ASN A 73 -25.40 8.51 -0.73
CA ASN A 73 -25.41 8.64 0.73
C ASN A 73 -24.86 7.36 1.41
N PRO A 74 -23.56 7.31 1.75
CA PRO A 74 -22.94 6.14 2.36
C PRO A 74 -23.43 5.80 3.78
N ASN A 75 -24.29 6.64 4.38
CA ASN A 75 -25.02 6.27 5.60
C ASN A 75 -26.15 5.27 5.33
N LEU A 76 -26.58 5.14 4.07
CA LEU A 76 -27.50 4.08 3.65
C LEU A 76 -26.69 2.82 3.38
N VAL A 77 -27.05 1.76 4.10
CA VAL A 77 -26.42 0.44 4.03
C VAL A 77 -27.47 -0.57 3.62
N ASP A 78 -27.18 -1.40 2.64
CA ASP A 78 -28.08 -2.47 2.20
C ASP A 78 -28.00 -3.71 3.12
N GLU A 79 -28.79 -4.73 2.79
CA GLU A 79 -28.88 -5.98 3.57
C GLU A 79 -27.57 -6.79 3.59
N THR A 80 -26.67 -6.56 2.63
CA THR A 80 -25.35 -7.21 2.56
C THR A 80 -24.27 -6.44 3.33
N GLY A 81 -24.61 -5.25 3.84
CA GLY A 81 -23.66 -4.34 4.49
C GLY A 81 -23.00 -3.34 3.53
N LYS A 82 -23.37 -3.32 2.23
CA LYS A 82 -22.77 -2.39 1.27
C LYS A 82 -23.38 -1.00 1.46
N ARG A 83 -22.50 -0.03 1.62
CA ARG A 83 -22.84 1.41 1.66
C ARG A 83 -23.15 1.94 0.26
N GLN A 84 -24.11 2.85 0.14
CA GLN A 84 -24.36 3.54 -1.13
C GLN A 84 -23.25 4.56 -1.43
N ILE A 85 -22.31 4.21 -2.30
CA ILE A 85 -21.18 5.05 -2.73
C ILE A 85 -21.29 5.48 -4.20
N ALA A 86 -20.48 6.46 -4.59
CA ALA A 86 -20.37 6.97 -5.96
C ALA A 86 -19.29 6.23 -6.77
N SER A 87 -19.55 4.95 -7.05
CA SER A 87 -18.70 4.12 -7.91
C SER A 87 -19.48 2.91 -8.45
N HIS A 88 -19.09 2.40 -9.62
CA HIS A 88 -19.51 1.09 -10.12
C HIS A 88 -18.79 -0.07 -9.42
N TYR A 89 -17.65 0.21 -8.77
CA TYR A 89 -16.78 -0.79 -8.18
C TYR A 89 -16.70 -0.60 -6.67
N TYR A 90 -16.87 -1.69 -5.93
CA TYR A 90 -16.89 -1.65 -4.47
C TYR A 90 -15.52 -2.06 -3.92
N PRO A 91 -14.80 -1.19 -3.18
CA PRO A 91 -13.51 -1.54 -2.61
C PRO A 91 -13.62 -2.82 -1.77
N LEU A 92 -12.66 -3.74 -1.89
CA LEU A 92 -12.68 -5.01 -1.18
C LEU A 92 -12.71 -4.80 0.34
N ILE A 93 -12.04 -3.74 0.80
CA ILE A 93 -11.97 -3.30 2.19
C ILE A 93 -13.08 -2.32 2.60
N GLY A 94 -14.05 -2.08 1.71
CA GLY A 94 -15.15 -1.13 1.88
C GLY A 94 -14.71 0.35 1.83
N PRO A 95 -15.66 1.30 1.94
CA PRO A 95 -15.35 2.73 1.92
C PRO A 95 -14.53 3.14 3.14
N TYR A 96 -13.40 3.80 2.90
CA TYR A 96 -12.39 4.11 3.91
C TYR A 96 -12.01 5.60 3.94
N ALA A 97 -11.22 6.02 4.92
CA ALA A 97 -10.56 7.31 4.91
C ALA A 97 -9.12 7.16 4.43
N SER A 98 -8.67 7.99 3.49
CA SER A 98 -7.33 7.92 2.88
C SER A 98 -6.19 8.11 3.87
N ARG A 99 -6.47 8.65 5.07
CA ARG A 99 -5.50 8.84 6.16
C ARG A 99 -5.59 7.81 7.29
N ASP A 100 -6.42 6.78 7.14
CA ASP A 100 -6.44 5.64 8.07
C ASP A 100 -5.12 4.87 7.93
N ALA A 101 -4.46 4.61 9.07
CA ALA A 101 -3.11 4.04 9.07
C ALA A 101 -3.08 2.59 8.54
N ASP A 102 -4.11 1.79 8.82
CA ASP A 102 -4.18 0.39 8.37
C ASP A 102 -4.50 0.33 6.87
N VAL A 103 -5.29 1.30 6.37
CA VAL A 103 -5.57 1.45 4.94
C VAL A 103 -4.30 1.81 4.18
N ILE A 104 -3.50 2.74 4.70
CA ILE A 104 -2.21 3.10 4.10
C ILE A 104 -1.26 1.89 4.12
N GLU A 105 -1.16 1.16 5.24
CA GLU A 105 -0.36 -0.08 5.34
C GLU A 105 -0.79 -1.10 4.26
N TYR A 106 -2.10 -1.35 4.16
CA TYR A 106 -2.68 -2.24 3.16
C TYR A 106 -2.31 -1.82 1.73
N HIS A 107 -2.52 -0.56 1.36
CA HIS A 107 -2.22 -0.05 0.02
C HIS A 107 -0.74 -0.17 -0.32
N LEU A 108 0.15 0.26 0.59
CA LEU A 108 1.58 0.28 0.37
C LEU A 108 2.17 -1.13 0.26
N LEU A 109 1.72 -2.08 1.09
CA LEU A 109 2.17 -3.47 1.01
C LEU A 109 1.69 -4.16 -0.27
N LEU A 110 0.46 -3.89 -0.74
CA LEU A 110 -0.03 -4.37 -2.03
C LEU A 110 0.85 -3.85 -3.17
N MET A 111 1.13 -2.55 -3.21
CA MET A 111 2.01 -1.96 -4.23
C MET A 111 3.42 -2.56 -4.19
N LYS A 112 4.01 -2.71 -3.00
CA LYS A 112 5.33 -3.32 -2.82
C LYS A 112 5.36 -4.75 -3.39
N LEU A 113 4.42 -5.60 -3.01
CA LEU A 113 4.36 -7.00 -3.45
C LEU A 113 3.96 -7.15 -4.93
N SER A 114 3.45 -6.08 -5.56
CA SER A 114 3.26 -5.99 -7.00
C SER A 114 4.50 -5.53 -7.78
N GLY A 115 5.57 -5.08 -7.10
CA GLY A 115 6.77 -4.56 -7.75
C GLY A 115 6.62 -3.13 -8.27
N VAL A 116 5.68 -2.36 -7.72
CA VAL A 116 5.65 -0.90 -7.90
C VAL A 116 6.88 -0.31 -7.23
N ASP A 117 7.56 0.65 -7.87
CA ASP A 117 8.74 1.32 -7.31
C ASP A 117 8.35 2.50 -6.40
N GLY A 118 7.20 3.12 -6.62
CA GLY A 118 6.76 4.27 -5.85
C GLY A 118 5.39 4.80 -6.23
N LEU A 119 4.96 5.85 -5.54
CA LEU A 119 3.66 6.48 -5.73
C LEU A 119 3.79 7.85 -6.40
N LEU A 120 2.83 8.20 -7.23
CA LEU A 120 2.60 9.56 -7.70
C LEU A 120 1.27 10.02 -7.08
N ILE A 121 1.35 10.77 -5.98
CA ILE A 121 0.18 11.23 -5.22
C ILE A 121 -0.46 12.40 -5.95
N ASP A 122 -1.75 12.30 -6.28
CA ASP A 122 -2.50 13.43 -6.80
C ASP A 122 -2.61 14.53 -5.73
N TRP A 123 -2.03 15.70 -5.99
CA TRP A 123 -1.67 16.66 -4.96
C TRP A 123 -2.23 18.05 -5.24
N TYR A 124 -3.11 18.48 -4.34
CA TYR A 124 -3.96 19.66 -4.53
C TYR A 124 -3.35 20.97 -4.03
N GLY A 125 -2.24 20.89 -3.29
CA GLY A 125 -1.58 22.06 -2.71
C GLY A 125 -1.69 22.17 -1.19
N GLN A 126 -0.93 23.10 -0.63
CA GLN A 126 -1.21 23.67 0.69
C GLN A 126 -2.24 24.81 0.59
N GLN A 127 -2.36 25.44 -0.58
CA GLN A 127 -3.33 26.48 -0.88
C GLN A 127 -4.07 26.11 -2.17
N GLY A 128 -5.41 26.18 -2.12
CA GLY A 128 -6.24 25.82 -3.26
C GLY A 128 -7.70 26.26 -3.11
N THR A 129 -8.49 26.05 -4.15
CA THR A 129 -9.91 26.47 -4.26
C THR A 129 -10.93 25.34 -4.13
N ASN A 130 -10.48 24.10 -4.04
CA ASN A 130 -11.26 22.86 -3.93
C ASN A 130 -12.09 22.73 -2.63
N GLY A 131 -11.93 23.63 -1.66
CA GLY A 131 -12.76 23.71 -0.45
C GLY A 131 -12.42 22.68 0.64
N ASP A 132 -11.72 21.60 0.30
CA ASP A 132 -11.25 20.54 1.18
C ASP A 132 -9.71 20.39 1.19
N ILE A 133 -8.99 21.40 0.68
CA ILE A 133 -7.52 21.43 0.57
C ILE A 133 -6.77 20.98 1.82
N ASN A 134 -7.24 21.36 3.01
CA ASN A 134 -6.60 20.98 4.27
C ASN A 134 -6.71 19.47 4.54
N ASN A 135 -7.84 18.86 4.17
CA ASN A 135 -8.03 17.42 4.33
C ASN A 135 -7.14 16.66 3.36
N LEU A 136 -7.12 17.08 2.10
CA LEU A 136 -6.26 16.50 1.07
C LEU A 136 -4.79 16.59 1.45
N LEU A 137 -4.31 17.76 1.88
CA LEU A 137 -2.93 17.91 2.35
C LEU A 137 -2.63 17.01 3.54
N THR A 138 -3.56 16.88 4.50
CA THR A 138 -3.39 16.00 5.65
C THR A 138 -3.30 14.53 5.23
N SER A 139 -4.16 14.11 4.30
CA SER A 139 -4.18 12.75 3.78
C SER A 139 -2.94 12.45 2.91
N SER A 140 -2.50 13.37 2.05
CA SER A 140 -1.23 13.25 1.33
C SER A 140 -0.04 13.11 2.28
N ASN A 141 0.05 13.95 3.31
CA ASN A 141 1.13 13.85 4.32
C ASN A 141 1.09 12.52 5.07
N ALA A 142 -0.11 12.03 5.44
CA ALA A 142 -0.25 10.76 6.16
C ALA A 142 0.28 9.56 5.34
N VAL A 143 0.12 9.60 4.02
CA VAL A 143 0.71 8.63 3.09
C VAL A 143 2.22 8.83 3.04
N VAL A 144 2.70 10.04 2.73
CA VAL A 144 4.14 10.37 2.63
C VAL A 144 4.92 9.90 3.86
N ASP A 145 4.39 10.11 5.07
CA ASP A 145 4.99 9.72 6.34
C ASP A 145 5.23 8.19 6.48
N ARG A 146 4.62 7.37 5.62
CA ARG A 146 4.67 5.89 5.68
C ARG A 146 5.29 5.24 4.45
N VAL A 147 5.46 5.95 3.34
CA VAL A 147 5.94 5.38 2.08
C VAL A 147 7.34 4.75 2.23
N ASP A 148 8.26 5.41 2.94
CA ASP A 148 9.61 4.88 3.17
C ASP A 148 9.63 3.62 4.06
N ASN A 149 8.63 3.45 4.93
CA ASN A 149 8.55 2.30 5.83
C ASN A 149 8.50 0.98 5.04
N VAL A 150 7.88 0.98 3.85
CA VAL A 150 7.82 -0.19 2.97
C VAL A 150 8.90 -0.18 1.87
N GLY A 151 9.80 0.81 1.87
CA GLY A 151 10.86 0.97 0.89
C GLY A 151 10.38 1.37 -0.51
N LEU A 152 9.25 2.08 -0.58
CA LEU A 152 8.75 2.68 -1.81
C LEU A 152 9.23 4.15 -1.92
N ASP A 153 9.35 4.63 -3.14
CA ASP A 153 9.55 6.06 -3.43
C ASP A 153 8.20 6.79 -3.51
N PHE A 154 8.21 8.13 -3.45
CA PHE A 154 7.03 8.93 -3.76
C PHE A 154 7.36 10.20 -4.54
N GLY A 155 6.39 10.67 -5.31
CA GLY A 155 6.34 11.98 -5.90
C GLY A 155 4.91 12.52 -5.84
N VAL A 156 4.71 13.75 -6.29
CA VAL A 156 3.39 14.36 -6.37
C VAL A 156 3.04 14.77 -7.78
N VAL A 157 1.78 14.59 -8.18
CA VAL A 157 1.22 15.17 -9.40
C VAL A 157 0.46 16.42 -8.98
N MET A 158 0.96 17.60 -9.36
CA MET A 158 0.37 18.86 -8.91
C MET A 158 -0.90 19.19 -9.69
N GLU A 159 -1.99 19.47 -8.99
CA GLU A 159 -3.25 19.95 -9.57
C GLU A 159 -3.27 21.49 -9.62
N ASP A 160 -2.61 22.07 -10.64
CA ASP A 160 -2.48 23.52 -10.77
C ASP A 160 -3.84 24.23 -10.96
N ARG A 161 -4.87 23.50 -11.44
CA ARG A 161 -6.25 23.99 -11.60
C ARG A 161 -6.85 24.59 -10.32
N PHE A 162 -6.39 24.16 -9.14
CA PHE A 162 -6.91 24.67 -7.86
C PHE A 162 -6.11 25.86 -7.32
N SER A 163 -5.00 26.23 -7.95
CA SER A 163 -4.26 27.43 -7.60
C SER A 163 -4.95 28.67 -8.20
N ALA A 164 -5.68 29.44 -7.40
CA ALA A 164 -6.45 30.61 -7.85
C ALA A 164 -5.61 31.72 -8.51
N ASN A 165 -4.30 31.75 -8.23
CA ASN A 165 -3.37 32.74 -8.74
C ASN A 165 -1.91 32.28 -8.53
N LEU A 166 -0.99 33.03 -9.13
CA LEU A 166 0.44 32.74 -9.10
C LEU A 166 1.04 32.66 -7.68
N ASN A 167 0.51 33.40 -6.70
CA ASN A 167 1.03 33.32 -5.33
C ASN A 167 0.70 31.97 -4.68
N GLN A 168 -0.46 31.38 -4.99
CA GLN A 168 -0.78 30.03 -4.54
C GLN A 168 0.11 28.99 -5.21
N GLY A 169 0.32 29.08 -6.52
CA GLY A 169 1.27 28.19 -7.23
C GLY A 169 2.69 28.27 -6.63
N LYS A 170 3.18 29.48 -6.36
CA LYS A 170 4.47 29.72 -5.67
C LYS A 170 4.50 29.11 -4.26
N ALA A 171 3.45 29.31 -3.47
CA ALA A 171 3.37 28.77 -2.11
C ALA A 171 3.34 27.24 -2.11
N ASN A 172 2.62 26.64 -3.06
CA ASN A 172 2.54 25.20 -3.23
C ASN A 172 3.90 24.59 -3.57
N VAL A 173 4.65 25.14 -4.53
CA VAL A 173 6.01 24.65 -4.82
C VAL A 173 7.00 24.94 -3.69
N ALA A 174 6.86 26.04 -2.96
CA ALA A 174 7.66 26.29 -1.75
C ALA A 174 7.42 25.22 -0.67
N TYR A 175 6.17 24.76 -0.51
CA TYR A 175 5.85 23.66 0.38
C TYR A 175 6.55 22.36 -0.06
N LEU A 176 6.49 22.02 -1.35
CA LEU A 176 7.16 20.83 -1.87
C LEU A 176 8.68 20.87 -1.62
N ARG A 177 9.34 22.02 -1.82
CA ARG A 177 10.75 22.22 -1.47
C ARG A 177 11.02 21.93 0.01
N ASP A 178 10.22 22.51 0.90
CA ASP A 178 10.49 22.50 2.34
C ASP A 178 10.15 21.14 2.98
N HIS A 179 9.21 20.39 2.41
CA HIS A 179 8.65 19.19 3.03
C HIS A 179 8.90 17.90 2.27
N TYR A 180 8.97 17.91 0.94
CA TYR A 180 8.99 16.68 0.12
C TYR A 180 10.27 16.49 -0.67
N PHE A 181 10.77 17.50 -1.41
CA PHE A 181 11.95 17.34 -2.28
C PHE A 181 13.22 16.96 -1.51
N ASN A 182 13.29 17.30 -0.23
CA ASN A 182 14.42 16.96 0.65
C ASN A 182 14.36 15.53 1.23
N GLN A 183 13.27 14.79 1.01
CA GLN A 183 13.14 13.42 1.49
C GLN A 183 13.95 12.47 0.60
N PRO A 184 14.66 11.48 1.20
CA PRO A 184 15.57 10.61 0.48
C PRO A 184 14.85 9.71 -0.54
N ASN A 185 13.57 9.40 -0.30
CA ASN A 185 12.71 8.58 -1.17
C ASN A 185 11.80 9.44 -2.06
N TYR A 186 12.08 10.74 -2.24
CA TYR A 186 11.38 11.54 -3.25
C TYR A 186 11.89 11.15 -4.66
N ILE A 187 10.98 10.87 -5.58
CA ILE A 187 11.30 10.37 -6.93
C ILE A 187 12.16 11.39 -7.68
N ARG A 188 13.34 10.92 -8.12
CA ARG A 188 14.30 11.65 -8.93
C ARG A 188 14.73 10.76 -10.10
N LEU A 189 14.65 11.29 -11.32
CA LEU A 189 14.95 10.53 -12.54
C LEU A 189 16.18 11.10 -13.26
N GLY A 190 16.70 10.32 -14.22
CA GLY A 190 17.79 10.72 -15.09
C GLY A 190 19.14 10.92 -14.40
N ALA A 191 20.15 11.32 -15.16
CA ALA A 191 21.52 11.48 -14.66
C ALA A 191 21.70 12.67 -13.70
N GLU A 192 20.83 13.68 -13.81
CA GLU A 192 20.89 14.90 -12.98
C GLU A 192 20.14 14.76 -11.65
N GLN A 193 19.33 13.70 -11.47
CA GLN A 193 18.64 13.38 -10.22
C GLN A 193 17.81 14.55 -9.67
N LYS A 194 17.09 15.26 -10.55
CA LYS A 194 16.20 16.37 -10.17
C LYS A 194 14.87 15.82 -9.60
N PRO A 195 14.17 16.57 -8.73
CA PRO A 195 12.84 16.18 -8.27
C PRO A 195 11.91 16.08 -9.47
N LEU A 196 11.23 14.94 -9.61
CA LEU A 196 10.16 14.78 -10.58
C LEU A 196 8.92 15.55 -10.09
N LEU A 197 8.38 16.44 -10.93
CA LEU A 197 7.16 17.19 -10.62
C LEU A 197 6.22 17.16 -11.83
N PRO A 198 5.39 16.12 -11.99
CA PRO A 198 4.31 16.15 -12.95
C PRO A 198 3.25 17.17 -12.53
N VAL A 199 2.62 17.82 -13.50
CA VAL A 199 1.42 18.67 -13.31
C VAL A 199 0.26 18.08 -14.08
N PHE A 200 -0.90 17.93 -13.44
CA PHE A 200 -2.14 17.51 -14.08
C PHE A 200 -2.73 18.66 -14.90
N GLY A 201 -2.10 18.91 -16.05
CA GLY A 201 -2.33 20.08 -16.88
C GLY A 201 -1.08 20.41 -17.71
N PRO A 202 -0.71 21.69 -17.87
CA PRO A 202 -1.19 22.85 -17.10
C PRO A 202 -2.60 23.34 -17.46
N ILE A 203 -3.38 23.74 -16.46
CA ILE A 203 -4.74 24.28 -16.66
C ILE A 203 -4.81 25.77 -16.29
N THR A 204 -4.24 26.16 -15.15
CA THR A 204 -4.28 27.56 -14.69
C THR A 204 -3.09 28.36 -15.19
N PHE A 205 -1.90 27.75 -15.16
CA PHE A 205 -0.66 28.40 -15.59
C PHE A 205 -0.28 27.92 -16.99
N GLN A 206 -0.72 28.63 -18.02
CA GLN A 206 -0.50 28.23 -19.42
C GLN A 206 0.53 29.12 -20.15
N GLN A 207 1.46 29.71 -19.41
CA GLN A 207 2.53 30.53 -19.97
C GLN A 207 3.88 30.19 -19.33
N GLU A 208 4.94 30.19 -20.14
CA GLU A 208 6.32 29.95 -19.68
C GLU A 208 6.73 30.86 -18.50
N SER A 209 6.30 32.12 -18.51
CA SER A 209 6.64 33.09 -17.46
C SER A 209 5.97 32.79 -16.12
N ASP A 210 4.84 32.08 -16.11
CA ASP A 210 4.18 31.67 -14.88
C ASP A 210 4.95 30.52 -14.24
N TRP A 211 5.25 29.48 -15.04
CA TRP A 211 6.07 28.34 -14.58
C TRP A 211 7.46 28.75 -14.13
N THR A 212 8.11 29.66 -14.85
CA THR A 212 9.40 30.23 -14.43
C THR A 212 9.33 30.82 -13.01
N GLN A 213 8.24 31.53 -12.71
CA GLN A 213 8.04 32.17 -11.42
C GLN A 213 7.62 31.19 -10.31
N VAL A 214 6.83 30.18 -10.64
CA VAL A 214 6.40 29.11 -9.73
C VAL A 214 7.60 28.24 -9.35
N LEU A 215 8.33 27.73 -10.35
CA LEU A 215 9.49 26.85 -10.14
C LEU A 215 10.68 27.55 -9.50
N ALA A 216 10.78 28.88 -9.59
CA ALA A 216 11.77 29.64 -8.82
C ALA A 216 11.65 29.41 -7.29
N GLN A 217 10.52 28.89 -6.80
CA GLN A 217 10.35 28.55 -5.39
C GLN A 217 10.88 27.16 -5.01
N ALA A 218 11.21 26.30 -5.98
CA ALA A 218 11.62 24.91 -5.75
C ALA A 218 12.96 24.77 -5.03
N GLY A 219 13.80 25.83 -5.02
CA GLY A 219 15.12 25.81 -4.36
C GLY A 219 16.20 25.01 -5.09
N GLU A 220 15.82 24.17 -6.04
CA GLU A 220 16.69 23.42 -6.96
C GLU A 220 16.00 23.26 -8.34
N PRO A 221 16.73 22.92 -9.41
CA PRO A 221 16.12 22.56 -10.69
C PRO A 221 15.21 21.34 -10.55
N VAL A 222 14.01 21.39 -11.15
CA VAL A 222 13.03 20.29 -11.16
C VAL A 222 12.79 19.77 -12.57
N ASP A 223 12.45 18.49 -12.70
CA ASP A 223 11.92 17.93 -13.94
C ASP A 223 10.39 18.10 -13.93
N LEU A 224 9.92 19.25 -14.43
CA LEU A 224 8.49 19.50 -14.63
C LEU A 224 8.00 18.70 -15.84
N LEU A 225 7.01 17.82 -15.63
CA LEU A 225 6.35 17.09 -16.71
C LEU A 225 4.92 17.59 -16.85
N THR A 226 4.54 18.03 -18.05
CA THR A 226 3.14 18.34 -18.37
C THR A 226 2.41 17.08 -18.79
N LEU A 227 1.08 17.14 -18.91
CA LEU A 227 0.36 16.16 -19.70
C LEU A 227 0.90 16.14 -21.14
N TRP A 228 0.78 14.99 -21.78
CA TRP A 228 1.18 14.80 -23.16
C TRP A 228 0.63 15.88 -24.09
N TYR A 229 1.48 16.34 -25.02
CA TYR A 229 1.17 17.40 -25.97
C TYR A 229 0.93 18.81 -25.37
N GLU A 230 1.09 19.00 -24.05
CA GLU A 230 0.90 20.29 -23.37
C GLU A 230 2.22 20.99 -22.98
N SER A 231 3.39 20.49 -23.40
CA SER A 231 4.69 21.08 -23.02
C SER A 231 4.83 22.56 -23.41
N ALA A 232 4.10 23.01 -24.44
CA ALA A 232 4.13 24.39 -24.90
C ALA A 232 3.62 25.39 -23.84
N ASP A 233 2.70 24.96 -22.97
CA ASP A 233 2.09 25.78 -21.92
C ASP A 233 3.06 26.07 -20.76
N ALA A 234 4.08 25.23 -20.58
CA ALA A 234 5.19 25.47 -19.66
C ALA A 234 6.46 26.02 -20.32
N GLY A 235 6.50 26.06 -21.66
CA GLY A 235 7.62 26.55 -22.46
C GLY A 235 8.94 25.85 -22.12
N SER A 236 10.02 26.60 -21.98
CA SER A 236 11.34 26.05 -21.64
C SER A 236 11.43 25.40 -20.25
N ASN A 237 10.39 25.51 -19.42
CA ASN A 237 10.38 24.87 -18.10
C ASN A 237 9.96 23.40 -18.16
N ALA A 238 9.29 22.95 -19.23
CA ALA A 238 8.93 21.55 -19.39
C ALA A 238 10.18 20.71 -19.67
N ALA A 239 10.53 19.83 -18.73
CA ALA A 239 11.56 18.81 -18.93
C ALA A 239 11.03 17.65 -19.80
N GLY A 240 9.71 17.46 -19.81
CA GLY A 240 9.06 16.54 -20.72
C GLY A 240 7.58 16.38 -20.44
N GLU A 241 7.06 15.19 -20.70
CA GLU A 241 5.62 14.93 -20.68
C GLU A 241 5.29 13.53 -20.15
N TYR A 242 4.05 13.37 -19.67
CA TYR A 242 3.51 12.06 -19.34
C TYR A 242 2.14 11.82 -19.97
N ALA A 243 1.87 10.57 -20.33
CA ALA A 243 0.59 10.14 -20.87
C ALA A 243 -0.48 9.98 -19.77
N TRP A 244 -1.75 10.19 -20.14
CA TRP A 244 -2.91 9.92 -19.29
C TRP A 244 -3.96 9.09 -20.03
N ILE A 245 -5.00 8.67 -19.32
CA ILE A 245 -6.13 7.93 -19.90
C ILE A 245 -6.86 8.85 -20.88
N TYR A 246 -7.02 8.41 -22.12
CA TYR A 246 -7.76 9.16 -23.13
C TYR A 246 -8.19 8.28 -24.30
N GLU A 247 -9.30 8.67 -24.89
CA GLU A 247 -9.79 8.16 -26.16
C GLU A 247 -10.51 9.23 -26.98
N ASP A 248 -10.34 9.19 -28.31
CA ASP A 248 -11.34 9.76 -29.20
C ASP A 248 -12.45 8.72 -29.43
N ALA A 249 -13.59 8.93 -28.77
CA ALA A 249 -14.71 7.97 -28.79
C ALA A 249 -15.26 7.66 -30.18
N ALA A 250 -15.13 8.59 -31.14
CA ALA A 250 -15.58 8.33 -32.51
C ALA A 250 -14.66 7.35 -33.24
N GLN A 251 -13.44 7.13 -32.72
CA GLN A 251 -12.40 6.32 -33.34
C GLN A 251 -12.07 5.04 -32.56
N ASP A 252 -12.51 4.91 -31.30
CA ASP A 252 -12.21 3.76 -30.43
C ASP A 252 -10.72 3.43 -30.44
N ASN A 253 -9.91 4.44 -30.10
CA ASN A 253 -8.49 4.50 -30.46
C ASN A 253 -7.54 4.60 -29.28
N HIS A 254 -7.98 4.34 -28.04
CA HIS A 254 -7.15 4.51 -26.84
C HIS A 254 -5.77 3.82 -26.95
N LEU A 255 -5.69 2.55 -27.39
CA LEU A 255 -4.41 1.85 -27.61
C LEU A 255 -3.55 2.48 -28.70
N THR A 256 -4.18 2.96 -29.78
CA THR A 256 -3.47 3.62 -30.87
C THR A 256 -2.90 4.95 -30.43
N HIS A 257 -3.64 5.70 -29.61
CA HIS A 257 -3.20 6.96 -29.02
C HIS A 257 -1.98 6.72 -28.12
N GLN A 258 -2.06 5.74 -27.21
CA GLN A 258 -0.93 5.41 -26.33
C GLN A 258 0.32 4.97 -27.11
N ARG A 259 0.13 4.10 -28.11
CA ARG A 259 1.23 3.67 -28.99
C ARG A 259 1.87 4.84 -29.73
N ASN A 260 1.08 5.82 -30.16
CA ASN A 260 1.60 7.00 -30.86
C ASN A 260 2.42 7.89 -29.93
N PHE A 261 1.99 8.08 -28.69
CA PHE A 261 2.79 8.76 -27.68
C PHE A 261 4.15 8.08 -27.51
N TYR A 262 4.17 6.76 -27.25
CA TYR A 262 5.42 6.00 -27.09
C TYR A 262 6.35 6.02 -28.30
N ARG A 263 5.79 5.90 -29.51
CA ARG A 263 6.60 5.80 -30.73
C ARG A 263 7.10 7.16 -31.21
N ILE A 264 6.33 8.22 -31.03
CA ILE A 264 6.54 9.50 -31.71
C ILE A 264 6.89 10.61 -30.72
N ARG A 265 6.10 10.75 -29.64
CA ARG A 265 6.20 11.91 -28.74
C ARG A 265 7.24 11.71 -27.64
N ALA A 266 7.21 10.57 -26.97
CA ALA A 266 8.10 10.24 -25.86
C ALA A 266 9.60 10.38 -26.21
N PRO A 267 10.10 9.92 -27.38
CA PRO A 267 11.52 10.08 -27.75
C PRO A 267 11.97 11.52 -28.00
N GLN A 268 11.05 12.49 -28.02
CA GLN A 268 11.34 13.91 -28.20
C GLN A 268 11.43 14.66 -26.86
N GLN A 269 11.10 13.99 -25.75
CA GLN A 269 11.13 14.60 -24.41
C GLN A 269 12.48 14.35 -23.74
N GLY A 270 12.82 15.21 -22.78
CA GLY A 270 13.94 14.95 -21.87
C GLY A 270 13.60 13.86 -20.85
N VAL A 271 12.35 13.87 -20.36
CA VAL A 271 11.76 12.83 -19.51
C VAL A 271 10.38 12.47 -20.05
N ALA A 272 10.09 11.18 -20.23
CA ALA A 272 8.80 10.71 -20.72
C ALA A 272 8.16 9.68 -19.78
N GLY A 273 6.95 9.98 -19.30
CA GLY A 273 6.13 9.07 -18.50
C GLY A 273 5.08 8.35 -19.35
N GLY A 274 5.07 7.02 -19.35
CA GLY A 274 3.98 6.25 -19.92
C GLY A 274 2.80 6.06 -18.98
N VAL A 275 1.72 5.46 -19.49
CA VAL A 275 0.54 5.10 -18.69
C VAL A 275 0.02 3.71 -19.06
N ALA A 276 -0.48 2.99 -18.06
CA ALA A 276 -1.31 1.81 -18.20
C ALA A 276 -2.46 1.87 -17.19
N TYR A 277 -3.62 1.35 -17.56
CA TYR A 277 -4.87 1.44 -16.79
C TYR A 277 -5.76 0.23 -17.08
N PRO A 278 -6.62 -0.19 -16.14
CA PRO A 278 -7.49 -1.36 -16.33
C PRO A 278 -8.64 -1.08 -17.28
N GLY A 279 -9.15 0.14 -17.29
CA GLY A 279 -10.27 0.64 -18.08
C GLY A 279 -10.61 2.06 -17.63
N PHE A 280 -11.73 2.59 -18.11
CA PHE A 280 -12.30 3.88 -17.71
C PHE A 280 -13.83 3.79 -17.82
N ASP A 281 -14.51 3.85 -16.70
CA ASP A 281 -15.96 3.67 -16.57
C ASP A 281 -16.45 4.57 -15.42
N ASP A 282 -16.71 5.84 -15.77
CA ASP A 282 -16.93 6.90 -14.80
C ASP A 282 -18.33 6.89 -14.18
N TYR A 283 -18.39 7.36 -12.93
CA TYR A 283 -19.60 7.57 -12.16
C TYR A 283 -20.04 9.03 -12.15
N TYR A 284 -19.48 9.91 -12.98
CA TYR A 284 -19.71 11.35 -12.85
C TYR A 284 -21.16 11.71 -13.13
N VAL A 285 -21.68 11.35 -14.31
CA VAL A 285 -23.07 11.65 -14.68
C VAL A 285 -24.05 10.99 -13.72
N GLU A 286 -23.82 9.72 -13.39
CA GLU A 286 -24.65 8.96 -12.44
C GLU A 286 -24.63 9.55 -11.03
N GLY A 287 -23.47 10.05 -10.59
CA GLY A 287 -23.26 10.75 -9.32
C GLY A 287 -23.73 12.21 -9.33
N GLY A 288 -24.23 12.70 -10.47
CA GLY A 288 -24.73 14.06 -10.66
C GLY A 288 -23.63 15.12 -10.74
N VAL A 289 -22.43 14.75 -11.20
CA VAL A 289 -21.23 15.59 -11.27
C VAL A 289 -20.80 15.80 -12.72
N GLY A 290 -20.30 17.00 -13.01
CA GLY A 290 -19.61 17.29 -14.26
C GLY A 290 -20.48 17.24 -15.52
N ASN A 291 -19.78 17.25 -16.65
CA ASN A 291 -20.35 16.98 -17.96
C ASN A 291 -20.04 15.52 -18.33
N VAL A 292 -20.75 14.99 -19.33
CA VAL A 292 -20.46 13.68 -19.93
C VAL A 292 -18.99 13.65 -20.36
N VAL A 293 -18.20 12.72 -19.81
CA VAL A 293 -16.92 12.33 -20.40
C VAL A 293 -17.28 11.53 -21.67
N PRO A 294 -16.81 11.95 -22.85
CA PRO A 294 -17.39 11.47 -24.10
C PRO A 294 -16.93 10.05 -24.49
N PHE A 295 -16.25 9.31 -23.61
CA PHE A 295 -15.71 7.98 -23.88
C PHE A 295 -15.81 7.08 -22.63
N GLU A 296 -15.81 5.77 -22.88
CA GLU A 296 -15.69 4.69 -21.90
C GLU A 296 -14.67 3.71 -22.48
N ILE A 297 -13.72 3.25 -21.67
CA ILE A 297 -12.74 2.25 -22.11
C ILE A 297 -13.03 0.96 -21.34
N PRO A 298 -13.42 -0.13 -22.01
CA PRO A 298 -13.83 -1.34 -21.34
C PRO A 298 -12.66 -1.99 -20.60
N HIS A 299 -12.97 -2.60 -19.46
CA HIS A 299 -11.98 -3.35 -18.70
C HIS A 299 -11.61 -4.69 -19.38
N ASP A 300 -12.55 -5.29 -20.13
CA ASP A 300 -12.40 -6.54 -20.88
C ASP A 300 -11.76 -7.70 -20.07
N GLY A 301 -12.13 -7.83 -18.80
CA GLY A 301 -11.55 -8.82 -17.89
C GLY A 301 -10.03 -8.63 -17.68
N GLY A 302 -9.56 -7.39 -17.80
CA GLY A 302 -8.16 -6.99 -17.68
C GLY A 302 -7.33 -7.12 -18.97
N GLN A 303 -7.94 -7.42 -20.12
CA GLN A 303 -7.23 -7.44 -21.41
C GLN A 303 -6.75 -6.05 -21.84
N THR A 304 -7.49 -4.99 -21.50
CA THR A 304 -7.08 -3.60 -21.72
C THR A 304 -5.74 -3.30 -21.04
N LEU A 305 -5.61 -3.70 -19.76
CA LEU A 305 -4.36 -3.58 -19.01
C LEU A 305 -3.22 -4.38 -19.66
N ASP A 306 -3.46 -5.64 -20.03
CA ASP A 306 -2.45 -6.49 -20.67
C ASP A 306 -1.90 -5.86 -21.97
N ALA A 307 -2.78 -5.26 -22.78
CA ALA A 307 -2.41 -4.58 -24.01
C ALA A 307 -1.54 -3.34 -23.75
N LEU A 308 -1.89 -2.53 -22.75
CA LEU A 308 -1.12 -1.33 -22.38
C LEU A 308 0.25 -1.68 -21.78
N LEU A 309 0.33 -2.69 -20.91
CA LEU A 309 1.59 -3.20 -20.35
C LEU A 309 2.48 -3.85 -21.43
N SER A 310 1.88 -4.49 -22.42
CA SER A 310 2.61 -5.01 -23.60
C SER A 310 3.20 -3.87 -24.44
N LEU A 311 2.48 -2.76 -24.61
CA LEU A 311 3.01 -1.56 -25.26
C LEU A 311 4.18 -0.96 -24.46
N ALA A 312 4.04 -0.85 -23.13
CA ALA A 312 5.12 -0.38 -22.26
C ALA A 312 6.38 -1.25 -22.40
N THR A 313 6.24 -2.58 -22.44
CA THR A 313 7.36 -3.50 -22.69
C THR A 313 7.99 -3.27 -24.06
N THR A 314 7.16 -3.14 -25.10
CA THR A 314 7.62 -2.96 -26.50
C THR A 314 8.43 -1.68 -26.67
N TYR A 315 8.04 -0.61 -25.96
CA TYR A 315 8.64 0.72 -26.05
C TYR A 315 9.40 1.11 -24.78
N ALA A 316 9.91 0.14 -24.01
CA ALA A 316 10.55 0.38 -22.72
C ALA A 316 11.76 1.33 -22.79
N ASN A 317 12.42 1.45 -23.94
CA ASN A 317 13.54 2.37 -24.16
C ASN A 317 13.12 3.80 -24.53
N ASN A 318 11.81 4.05 -24.72
CA ASN A 318 11.30 5.35 -25.13
C ASN A 318 10.65 6.13 -23.97
N VAL A 319 10.47 5.50 -22.81
CA VAL A 319 9.89 6.09 -21.60
C VAL A 319 10.80 5.83 -20.41
N ASP A 320 10.88 6.78 -19.49
CA ASP A 320 11.69 6.68 -18.27
C ASP A 320 10.97 5.91 -17.17
N PHE A 321 9.64 5.95 -17.18
CA PHE A 321 8.76 5.21 -16.28
C PHE A 321 7.40 4.95 -16.92
N VAL A 322 6.63 4.05 -16.32
CA VAL A 322 5.21 3.83 -16.62
C VAL A 322 4.43 4.11 -15.35
N GLN A 323 3.44 5.00 -15.43
CA GLN A 323 2.50 5.17 -14.34
C GLN A 323 1.29 4.24 -14.53
N LEU A 324 0.77 3.74 -13.41
CA LEU A 324 -0.46 2.98 -13.35
C LEU A 324 -1.58 3.93 -12.90
N ALA A 325 -2.52 4.20 -13.80
CA ALA A 325 -3.64 5.11 -13.58
C ALA A 325 -4.90 4.26 -13.34
N THR A 326 -5.41 4.15 -12.12
CA THR A 326 -4.91 4.72 -10.85
C THR A 326 -5.06 3.68 -9.75
N PHE A 327 -4.42 3.84 -8.59
CA PHE A 327 -4.65 2.89 -7.50
C PHE A 327 -6.12 2.87 -7.10
N ASN A 328 -6.73 4.02 -6.84
CA ASN A 328 -8.01 4.10 -6.14
C ASN A 328 -8.95 5.19 -6.66
N ASP A 329 -8.86 5.63 -7.92
CA ASP A 329 -9.91 6.49 -8.48
C ASP A 329 -11.17 5.67 -8.83
N PHE A 330 -11.98 5.44 -7.79
CA PHE A 330 -13.27 4.78 -7.88
C PHE A 330 -14.32 5.58 -8.66
N GLY A 331 -14.16 6.91 -8.73
CA GLY A 331 -15.08 7.78 -9.46
C GLY A 331 -14.95 7.63 -10.96
N GLU A 332 -13.75 7.30 -11.46
CA GLU A 332 -13.47 7.08 -12.88
C GLU A 332 -13.48 5.60 -13.30
N GLY A 333 -13.59 4.67 -12.35
CA GLY A 333 -13.52 3.25 -12.66
C GLY A 333 -12.10 2.77 -12.99
N THR A 334 -11.04 3.50 -12.62
CA THR A 334 -9.67 3.21 -13.11
C THR A 334 -8.82 2.42 -12.10
N MET A 335 -9.42 1.95 -11.00
CA MET A 335 -8.72 1.43 -9.82
C MET A 335 -7.93 0.13 -10.07
N PHE A 336 -6.70 0.08 -9.56
CA PHE A 336 -5.93 -1.14 -9.34
C PHE A 336 -6.16 -1.74 -7.94
N GLU A 337 -6.67 -0.94 -7.01
CA GLU A 337 -7.05 -1.38 -5.68
C GLU A 337 -8.05 -2.55 -5.80
N PRO A 338 -7.87 -3.63 -5.03
CA PRO A 338 -8.78 -4.75 -5.08
C PRO A 338 -10.23 -4.34 -4.79
N THR A 339 -11.13 -4.82 -5.64
CA THR A 339 -12.58 -4.60 -5.52
C THR A 339 -13.30 -5.93 -5.39
N ILE A 340 -14.58 -5.90 -5.03
CA ILE A 340 -15.43 -7.09 -5.05
C ILE A 340 -15.56 -7.66 -6.48
N GLU A 341 -15.59 -6.78 -7.46
CA GLU A 341 -15.82 -7.11 -8.87
C GLU A 341 -14.57 -7.72 -9.52
N THR A 342 -13.38 -7.29 -9.12
CA THR A 342 -12.12 -7.63 -9.81
C THR A 342 -11.14 -8.42 -8.94
N GLY A 343 -11.38 -8.50 -7.62
CA GLY A 343 -10.43 -9.06 -6.67
C GLY A 343 -9.03 -8.47 -6.87
N PHE A 344 -8.01 -9.31 -6.82
CA PHE A 344 -6.61 -8.92 -7.01
C PHE A 344 -6.13 -8.97 -8.47
N GLU A 345 -7.02 -9.13 -9.45
CA GLU A 345 -6.62 -9.45 -10.83
C GLU A 345 -5.70 -8.42 -11.46
N TYR A 346 -5.94 -7.12 -11.25
CA TYR A 346 -5.08 -6.07 -11.81
C TYR A 346 -3.71 -6.04 -11.16
N LEU A 347 -3.61 -6.21 -9.84
CA LEU A 347 -2.31 -6.30 -9.15
C LEU A 347 -1.52 -7.55 -9.54
N LYS A 348 -2.18 -8.67 -9.85
CA LYS A 348 -1.51 -9.86 -10.41
C LYS A 348 -0.94 -9.61 -11.80
N LYS A 349 -1.65 -8.86 -12.64
CA LYS A 349 -1.12 -8.43 -13.94
C LYS A 349 0.10 -7.53 -13.78
N VAL A 350 0.09 -6.65 -12.77
CA VAL A 350 1.28 -5.86 -12.41
C VAL A 350 2.42 -6.78 -11.93
N GLN A 351 2.16 -7.76 -11.06
CA GLN A 351 3.16 -8.75 -10.63
C GLN A 351 3.80 -9.51 -11.81
N GLN A 352 2.99 -9.89 -12.80
CA GLN A 352 3.45 -10.54 -14.02
C GLN A 352 4.31 -9.61 -14.88
N PHE A 353 3.90 -8.34 -15.02
CA PHE A 353 4.62 -7.35 -15.81
C PHE A 353 5.95 -6.94 -15.20
N THR A 354 5.99 -6.71 -13.88
CA THR A 354 7.23 -6.43 -13.13
C THR A 354 8.08 -7.69 -12.98
N GLY A 355 7.41 -8.84 -13.04
CA GLY A 355 8.00 -10.18 -12.95
C GLY A 355 8.64 -10.43 -11.60
N VAL A 356 7.98 -9.99 -10.54
CA VAL A 356 8.28 -10.36 -9.14
C VAL A 356 7.94 -11.83 -8.89
N ALA A 357 8.51 -12.42 -7.84
CA ALA A 357 8.29 -13.82 -7.50
C ALA A 357 6.96 -14.11 -6.75
N TYR A 358 6.20 -13.06 -6.43
CA TYR A 358 4.98 -13.12 -5.65
C TYR A 358 3.74 -13.28 -6.54
N GLY A 359 2.65 -13.77 -5.96
CA GLY A 359 1.37 -13.95 -6.62
C GLY A 359 0.19 -13.45 -5.78
N GLU A 360 -0.99 -13.98 -6.08
CA GLU A 360 -2.25 -13.60 -5.43
C GLU A 360 -2.26 -13.91 -3.93
N GLU A 361 -1.63 -15.01 -3.50
CA GLU A 361 -1.62 -15.44 -2.10
C GLU A 361 -0.94 -14.43 -1.19
N GLU A 362 0.16 -13.82 -1.64
CA GLU A 362 0.82 -12.74 -0.90
C GLU A 362 -0.06 -11.48 -0.77
N LEU A 363 -0.84 -11.16 -1.80
CA LEU A 363 -1.79 -10.05 -1.74
C LEU A 363 -2.96 -10.36 -0.79
N ARG A 364 -3.45 -11.61 -0.77
CA ARG A 364 -4.45 -12.09 0.20
C ARG A 364 -3.91 -12.08 1.62
N LEU A 365 -2.61 -12.35 1.82
CA LEU A 365 -1.96 -12.24 3.13
C LEU A 365 -1.97 -10.80 3.64
N VAL A 366 -1.69 -9.82 2.78
CA VAL A 366 -1.80 -8.38 3.11
C VAL A 366 -3.25 -8.01 3.47
N HIS A 367 -4.23 -8.53 2.73
CA HIS A 367 -5.65 -8.33 3.05
C HIS A 367 -6.03 -8.96 4.40
N ARG A 368 -5.54 -10.16 4.72
CA ARG A 368 -5.74 -10.77 6.05
C ARG A 368 -5.16 -9.91 7.17
N LEU A 369 -3.97 -9.35 6.97
CA LEU A 369 -3.37 -8.44 7.95
C LEU A 369 -4.29 -7.24 8.19
N TYR A 370 -4.79 -6.60 7.12
CA TYR A 370 -5.74 -5.50 7.23
C TYR A 370 -7.01 -5.90 8.03
N LEU A 371 -7.61 -7.05 7.70
CA LEU A 371 -8.79 -7.53 8.42
C LEU A 371 -8.49 -7.81 9.89
N ALA A 372 -7.32 -8.36 10.21
CA ALA A 372 -6.87 -8.59 11.58
C ALA A 372 -6.69 -7.26 12.35
N ARG A 373 -6.10 -6.23 11.73
CA ARG A 373 -6.01 -4.88 12.31
C ARG A 373 -7.38 -4.36 12.71
N LYS A 374 -8.37 -4.48 11.80
CA LYS A 374 -9.74 -4.01 12.07
C LYS A 374 -10.45 -4.86 13.13
N LYS A 375 -10.21 -6.17 13.16
CA LYS A 375 -10.80 -7.10 14.14
C LYS A 375 -10.28 -6.84 15.55
N TYR A 376 -8.98 -6.62 15.70
CA TYR A 376 -8.29 -6.49 16.99
C TYR A 376 -7.96 -5.05 17.40
N ALA A 377 -8.60 -4.07 16.77
CA ALA A 377 -8.39 -2.66 17.06
C ALA A 377 -8.61 -2.36 18.55
N GLY A 378 -7.59 -1.77 19.20
CA GLY A 378 -7.60 -1.45 20.63
C GLY A 378 -7.03 -2.53 21.55
N ASP A 379 -6.70 -3.73 21.03
CA ASP A 379 -5.88 -4.71 21.75
C ASP A 379 -4.40 -4.44 21.47
N ALA A 380 -3.77 -3.67 22.35
CA ALA A 380 -2.37 -3.26 22.19
C ALA A 380 -1.37 -4.43 22.14
N ALA A 381 -1.72 -5.62 22.68
CA ALA A 381 -0.84 -6.78 22.61
C ALA A 381 -0.86 -7.40 21.22
N ILE A 382 -2.06 -7.66 20.68
CA ILE A 382 -2.24 -8.22 19.34
C ILE A 382 -1.77 -7.22 18.28
N GLU A 383 -2.06 -5.92 18.45
CA GLU A 383 -1.57 -4.88 17.55
C GLU A 383 -0.04 -4.88 17.42
N GLY A 384 0.69 -5.08 18.53
CA GLY A 384 2.15 -5.20 18.49
C GLY A 384 2.66 -6.48 17.79
N GLU A 385 1.88 -7.56 17.80
CA GLU A 385 2.20 -8.76 17.03
C GLU A 385 1.89 -8.58 15.53
N LEU A 386 0.81 -7.88 15.19
CA LEU A 386 0.49 -7.50 13.82
C LEU A 386 1.52 -6.51 13.23
N ASP A 387 2.11 -5.64 14.05
CA ASP A 387 3.27 -4.82 13.64
C ASP A 387 4.44 -5.71 13.21
N THR A 388 4.68 -6.81 13.93
CA THR A 388 5.71 -7.78 13.55
C THR A 388 5.38 -8.45 12.21
N VAL A 389 4.10 -8.76 11.93
CA VAL A 389 3.67 -9.29 10.63
C VAL A 389 3.97 -8.28 9.52
N SER A 390 3.62 -7.01 9.73
CA SER A 390 3.86 -5.91 8.78
C SER A 390 5.36 -5.74 8.48
N ASP A 391 6.20 -5.77 9.51
CA ASP A 391 7.66 -5.72 9.38
C ASP A 391 8.21 -6.90 8.57
N LEU A 392 7.68 -8.11 8.78
CA LEU A 392 8.09 -9.31 8.03
C LEU A 392 7.67 -9.21 6.55
N LEU A 393 6.48 -8.70 6.25
CA LEU A 393 6.03 -8.44 4.86
C LEU A 393 6.89 -7.37 4.18
N THR A 394 7.17 -6.28 4.89
CA THR A 394 8.05 -5.20 4.47
C THR A 394 9.45 -5.69 4.13
N ASN A 395 9.95 -6.69 4.86
CA ASN A 395 11.24 -7.34 4.64
C ASN A 395 11.17 -8.58 3.74
N LEU A 396 10.03 -8.80 3.06
CA LEU A 396 9.82 -9.90 2.10
C LEU A 396 10.01 -11.29 2.71
N GLN A 397 9.84 -11.42 4.03
CA GLN A 397 9.91 -12.67 4.78
C GLN A 397 8.54 -13.36 4.80
N ILE A 398 7.97 -13.60 3.63
CA ILE A 398 6.56 -14.01 3.42
C ILE A 398 6.14 -15.19 4.30
N GLY A 399 6.89 -16.30 4.28
CA GLY A 399 6.53 -17.47 5.08
C GLY A 399 6.59 -17.25 6.59
N GLN A 400 7.41 -16.31 7.07
CA GLN A 400 7.44 -15.93 8.48
C GLN A 400 6.26 -15.00 8.82
N ALA A 401 5.93 -14.06 7.93
CA ALA A 401 4.75 -13.21 8.08
C ALA A 401 3.46 -14.04 8.13
N GLU A 402 3.31 -15.03 7.25
CA GLU A 402 2.18 -15.94 7.24
C GLU A 402 2.08 -16.72 8.55
N ALA A 403 3.18 -17.31 9.01
CA ALA A 403 3.21 -18.06 10.26
C ALA A 403 2.92 -17.18 11.48
N ALA A 404 3.43 -15.94 11.50
CA ALA A 404 3.19 -14.97 12.56
C ALA A 404 1.71 -14.54 12.57
N LEU A 405 1.13 -14.24 11.41
CA LEU A 405 -0.28 -13.87 11.32
C LEU A 405 -1.18 -15.05 11.73
N GLU A 406 -0.84 -16.27 11.34
CA GLU A 406 -1.60 -17.46 11.71
C GLU A 406 -1.56 -17.73 13.23
N ALA A 407 -0.50 -17.33 13.92
CA ALA A 407 -0.40 -17.50 15.36
C ALA A 407 -1.38 -16.58 16.12
N VAL A 408 -1.65 -15.38 15.60
CA VAL A 408 -2.37 -14.31 16.30
C VAL A 408 -3.78 -14.05 15.76
N ALA A 409 -3.99 -14.36 14.48
CA ALA A 409 -5.24 -14.26 13.76
C ALA A 409 -5.40 -15.51 12.85
N PRO A 410 -5.53 -16.70 13.45
CA PRO A 410 -5.60 -17.96 12.70
C PRO A 410 -6.78 -17.97 11.73
N ARG A 411 -6.64 -18.71 10.63
CA ARG A 411 -7.77 -18.91 9.71
C ARG A 411 -8.88 -19.67 10.45
N GLY A 412 -10.13 -19.29 10.20
CA GLY A 412 -11.27 -19.94 10.82
C GLY A 412 -11.58 -19.49 12.26
N ASP A 413 -10.79 -18.59 12.84
CA ASP A 413 -11.18 -17.82 14.02
C ASP A 413 -12.19 -16.76 13.56
N PHE A 414 -13.46 -17.12 13.65
CA PHE A 414 -14.58 -16.33 13.19
C PHE A 414 -15.16 -15.46 14.30
N ASP A 415 -14.93 -15.79 15.58
CA ASP A 415 -15.45 -15.01 16.70
C ASP A 415 -14.49 -13.94 17.25
N GLY A 416 -13.20 -14.05 16.97
CA GLY A 416 -12.20 -13.05 17.35
C GLY A 416 -11.61 -13.17 18.71
N ASP A 417 -11.60 -14.37 19.29
CA ASP A 417 -10.94 -14.58 20.57
C ASP A 417 -9.48 -15.07 20.46
N GLY A 418 -8.97 -15.25 19.24
CA GLY A 418 -7.58 -15.63 18.96
C GLY A 418 -7.33 -17.15 18.96
N ASP A 419 -8.37 -17.97 19.11
CA ASP A 419 -8.30 -19.40 18.89
C ASP A 419 -9.29 -19.94 17.85
N VAL A 420 -9.18 -21.24 17.56
CA VAL A 420 -10.05 -21.90 16.59
C VAL A 420 -10.69 -23.07 17.32
N ASP A 421 -11.97 -22.93 17.67
CA ASP A 421 -12.71 -23.88 18.49
C ASP A 421 -14.17 -24.05 18.02
N LEU A 422 -15.06 -24.52 18.90
CA LEU A 422 -16.48 -24.75 18.56
C LEU A 422 -17.32 -23.46 18.60
N ASN A 423 -16.85 -22.38 19.21
CA ASN A 423 -17.51 -21.08 19.22
C ASN A 423 -17.46 -20.47 17.82
N ASP A 424 -16.33 -20.61 17.12
CA ASP A 424 -16.21 -20.22 15.69
C ASP A 424 -17.18 -20.97 14.80
N TYR A 425 -17.33 -22.28 15.02
CA TYR A 425 -18.33 -23.06 14.31
C TYR A 425 -19.74 -22.51 14.55
N GLY A 426 -20.02 -22.03 15.77
CA GLY A 426 -21.24 -21.33 16.11
C GLY A 426 -21.45 -20.07 15.28
N VAL A 427 -20.40 -19.25 15.11
CA VAL A 427 -20.44 -18.05 14.26
C VAL A 427 -20.69 -18.42 12.80
N TRP A 428 -19.94 -19.38 12.25
CA TRP A 428 -20.15 -19.86 10.89
C TRP A 428 -21.57 -20.39 10.67
N SER A 429 -22.06 -21.23 11.58
CA SER A 429 -23.40 -21.83 11.47
C SER A 429 -24.50 -20.78 11.57
N ALA A 430 -24.30 -19.71 12.34
CA ALA A 430 -25.25 -18.61 12.44
C ALA A 430 -25.26 -17.73 11.19
N SER A 431 -24.12 -17.65 10.50
CA SER A 431 -23.92 -16.82 9.31
C SER A 431 -24.09 -17.57 7.98
N LEU A 432 -24.37 -18.87 8.01
CA LEU A 432 -24.47 -19.72 6.81
C LEU A 432 -25.49 -19.19 5.80
N GLY A 433 -25.04 -18.97 4.56
CA GLY A 433 -25.83 -18.42 3.46
C GLY A 433 -25.86 -16.90 3.40
N SER A 434 -25.18 -16.20 4.31
CA SER A 434 -25.01 -14.74 4.22
C SER A 434 -24.01 -14.35 3.12
N GLN A 435 -24.19 -13.13 2.61
CA GLN A 435 -23.26 -12.46 1.71
C GLN A 435 -22.75 -11.21 2.41
N LEU A 436 -21.44 -10.98 2.36
CA LEU A 436 -20.77 -9.92 3.10
C LEU A 436 -20.28 -8.81 2.17
N ALA A 437 -20.39 -7.56 2.63
CA ALA A 437 -19.83 -6.40 1.94
C ALA A 437 -18.31 -6.23 2.15
N LEU A 438 -17.76 -6.83 3.21
CA LEU A 438 -16.33 -6.91 3.46
C LEU A 438 -15.94 -8.38 3.29
N TYR A 439 -15.31 -8.69 2.16
CA TYR A 439 -14.88 -10.06 1.87
C TYR A 439 -13.78 -10.43 2.86
N GLY A 440 -13.81 -11.66 3.37
CA GLY A 440 -12.92 -12.08 4.46
C GLY A 440 -13.33 -11.62 5.85
N GLY A 441 -14.37 -10.79 5.98
CA GLY A 441 -14.94 -10.42 7.27
C GLY A 441 -15.80 -11.54 7.86
N GLY A 442 -16.03 -11.51 9.18
CA GLY A 442 -16.92 -12.47 9.85
C GLY A 442 -16.51 -13.93 9.61
N ALA A 443 -17.43 -14.74 9.08
CA ALA A 443 -17.22 -16.17 8.84
C ALA A 443 -16.88 -16.53 7.38
N ASP A 444 -16.54 -15.55 6.54
CA ASP A 444 -16.05 -15.75 5.16
C ASP A 444 -14.54 -16.04 5.21
N GLY A 445 -14.19 -17.28 5.55
CA GLY A 445 -12.80 -17.70 5.74
C GLY A 445 -12.01 -17.84 4.44
N ASN A 446 -12.67 -18.07 3.30
CA ASN A 446 -12.01 -18.17 2.00
C ASN A 446 -11.93 -16.82 1.25
N GLN A 447 -12.59 -15.78 1.76
CA GLN A 447 -12.61 -14.41 1.23
C GLN A 447 -13.25 -14.32 -0.16
N ASP A 448 -14.32 -15.08 -0.39
CA ASP A 448 -15.08 -15.04 -1.64
C ASP A 448 -16.39 -14.22 -1.54
N GLY A 449 -16.66 -13.67 -0.35
CA GLY A 449 -17.81 -12.83 -0.06
C GLY A 449 -19.06 -13.59 0.37
N ARG A 450 -18.99 -14.92 0.47
CA ARG A 450 -20.11 -15.78 0.89
C ARG A 450 -19.69 -16.59 2.09
N VAL A 451 -20.64 -16.84 2.99
CA VAL A 451 -20.45 -17.78 4.08
C VAL A 451 -21.12 -19.09 3.70
N ASP A 452 -20.34 -20.08 3.27
CA ASP A 452 -20.83 -21.38 2.82
C ASP A 452 -19.96 -22.57 3.28
N ALA A 453 -20.09 -23.71 2.60
CA ALA A 453 -19.37 -24.93 2.96
C ALA A 453 -17.85 -24.81 2.74
N ALA A 454 -17.38 -23.90 1.89
CA ALA A 454 -15.96 -23.64 1.70
C ALA A 454 -15.34 -23.03 2.97
N ASP A 455 -16.02 -22.11 3.65
CA ASP A 455 -15.55 -21.50 4.90
C ASP A 455 -15.51 -22.51 6.05
N TYR A 456 -16.48 -23.43 6.07
CA TYR A 456 -16.43 -24.57 6.98
C TYR A 456 -15.16 -25.40 6.79
N THR A 457 -14.69 -25.58 5.56
CA THR A 457 -13.43 -26.31 5.33
C THR A 457 -12.23 -25.55 5.87
N VAL A 458 -12.23 -24.21 5.78
CA VAL A 458 -11.19 -23.35 6.37
C VAL A 458 -11.14 -23.53 7.88
N TRP A 459 -12.28 -23.42 8.57
CA TRP A 459 -12.37 -23.65 10.02
C TRP A 459 -11.93 -25.07 10.40
N ARG A 460 -12.48 -26.09 9.74
CA ARG A 460 -12.19 -27.50 10.04
C ARG A 460 -10.71 -27.82 9.91
N ASP A 461 -10.08 -27.35 8.84
CA ASP A 461 -8.68 -27.66 8.56
C ASP A 461 -7.76 -26.92 9.55
N SER A 462 -8.12 -25.69 9.94
CA SER A 462 -7.40 -24.91 10.94
C SER A 462 -7.51 -25.53 12.35
N LEU A 463 -8.70 -26.00 12.72
CA LEU A 463 -8.92 -26.77 13.96
C LEU A 463 -8.08 -28.06 13.98
N ALA A 464 -7.98 -28.77 12.84
CA ALA A 464 -7.18 -29.98 12.73
C ALA A 464 -5.67 -29.71 12.89
N LEU A 465 -5.16 -28.62 12.29
CA LEU A 465 -3.77 -28.21 12.42
C LEU A 465 -3.40 -27.85 13.87
N ARG A 466 -4.27 -27.11 14.58
CA ARG A 466 -4.06 -26.80 16.00
C ARG A 466 -4.04 -28.06 16.87
N ASN A 467 -4.97 -28.99 16.64
CA ASN A 467 -4.99 -30.26 17.37
C ASN A 467 -3.73 -31.10 17.10
N ALA A 468 -3.21 -31.11 15.87
CA ALA A 468 -1.96 -31.79 15.53
C ALA A 468 -0.74 -31.13 16.21
N ALA A 469 -0.70 -29.78 16.29
CA ALA A 469 0.35 -29.05 17.00
C ALA A 469 0.39 -29.41 18.50
N LEU A 470 -0.77 -29.46 19.17
CA LEU A 470 -0.88 -29.87 20.58
C LEU A 470 -0.35 -31.29 20.86
N ILE A 471 -0.51 -32.22 19.91
CA ILE A 471 -0.04 -33.61 20.02
C ILE A 471 1.47 -33.73 19.76
N SER A 472 2.05 -32.81 19.00
CA SER A 472 3.47 -32.83 18.60
C SER A 472 4.43 -32.17 19.58
N VAL A 473 3.93 -31.52 20.64
CA VAL A 473 4.76 -31.05 21.77
C VAL A 473 5.30 -32.28 22.51
N PRO A 474 6.62 -32.57 22.47
CA PRO A 474 7.17 -33.69 23.23
C PRO A 474 6.95 -33.40 24.72
N GLU A 475 6.35 -34.35 25.45
CA GLU A 475 6.25 -34.26 26.91
C GLU A 475 7.61 -33.85 27.48
N PRO A 476 7.69 -32.89 28.42
CA PRO A 476 8.96 -32.54 29.04
C PRO A 476 9.56 -33.82 29.59
N ALA A 477 10.71 -34.20 29.02
CA ALA A 477 11.29 -35.51 29.22
C ALA A 477 11.32 -35.83 30.71
N THR A 478 10.45 -36.75 31.12
CA THR A 478 10.32 -37.29 32.48
C THR A 478 11.64 -37.80 33.08
N PRO A 479 12.73 -38.11 32.33
CA PRO A 479 14.03 -38.38 32.92
C PRO A 479 14.65 -37.21 33.71
N ALA A 480 14.32 -35.95 33.42
CA ALA A 480 14.87 -34.80 34.15
C ALA A 480 14.29 -34.68 35.58
N LEU A 481 13.02 -35.04 35.78
CA LEU A 481 12.39 -35.12 37.11
C LEU A 481 12.82 -36.38 37.88
N ALA A 482 13.13 -37.49 37.19
CA ALA A 482 13.70 -38.69 37.81
C ALA A 482 15.16 -38.51 38.27
N ALA A 483 15.94 -37.67 37.60
CA ALA A 483 17.33 -37.34 37.99
C ALA A 483 17.40 -36.46 39.26
N LEU A 484 16.42 -35.57 39.47
CA LEU A 484 16.32 -34.76 40.70
C LEU A 484 15.81 -35.59 41.91
N ALA A 485 14.95 -36.59 41.69
CA ALA A 485 14.50 -37.48 42.76
C ALA A 485 15.58 -38.51 43.21
N THR A 486 16.47 -38.93 42.30
CA THR A 486 17.59 -39.84 42.65
C THR A 486 18.80 -39.10 43.23
N GLY A 487 19.02 -37.83 42.89
CA GLY A 487 20.04 -36.98 43.52
C GLY A 487 19.76 -36.65 44.99
N ALA A 488 18.48 -36.49 45.37
CA ALA A 488 18.09 -36.24 46.77
C ALA A 488 18.19 -37.49 47.67
N ALA A 489 18.13 -38.70 47.09
CA ALA A 489 18.24 -39.96 47.85
C ALA A 489 19.70 -40.36 48.14
N LEU A 490 20.68 -39.86 47.39
CA LEU A 490 22.11 -40.16 47.59
C LEU A 490 22.81 -39.26 48.62
N PHE A 491 22.14 -38.19 49.10
CA PHE A 491 22.65 -37.31 50.16
C PHE A 491 22.11 -37.61 51.58
N SER A 492 21.31 -38.68 51.76
CA SER A 492 20.67 -39.00 53.04
C SER A 492 21.15 -40.29 53.73
N ARG A 493 22.27 -40.90 53.30
CA ARG A 493 22.92 -42.00 54.06
C ARG A 493 24.42 -41.75 54.26
N ARG A 494 24.75 -41.35 55.49
CA ARG A 494 26.04 -41.65 56.16
C ARG A 494 25.98 -43.04 56.75
#